data_AF-A0A2T3FSU6-F1
#
_entry.id   AF-A0A2T3FSU6-F1
#
_cell.length_a   1.000
_cell.length_b   1.000
_cell.length_c   1.000
_cell.angle_alpha   90.00
_cell.angle_beta   90.00
_cell.angle_gamma   90.00
#
_symmetry.space_group_name_H-M   'P 1'
#
loop_
_entity.id
_entity.type
_entity.pdbx_description
1 polymer ?
#
loop_
_entity_poly.entity_id
_entity_poly.type
_entity_poly.pdbx_seq_one_letter_code
_entity_poly.pdbx_strand_id
1 'polypeptide(L)'
;MKKVLLLFSVIIILGLTGCSNKYFNDWFSSEQNETDKMCQQIIEACKQQDSEKLKSLFSEESKKNIENLDTEISAFFDYIEGSIQSFEGDCASSSESNYGKRKTELDGMYLILTEKERYCMNFYMYSEDDENAQNVGIYKIEIALESEVAEDNFIWDNPPNGIFVGGQN
;
A
#
# COMPACT_ATOMS: atom_id res chain seq x y z
N MET A 1 19.08 -57.44 -19.97
CA MET A 1 18.13 -56.78 -19.05
C MET A 1 18.58 -55.33 -18.86
N LYS A 2 18.28 -54.46 -19.83
CA LYS A 2 18.81 -53.08 -19.91
C LYS A 2 17.76 -52.07 -20.39
N LYS A 3 16.46 -52.35 -20.18
CA LYS A 3 15.37 -51.51 -20.72
C LYS A 3 14.28 -51.14 -19.70
N VAL A 4 14.48 -51.36 -18.40
CA VAL A 4 13.44 -51.13 -17.37
C VAL A 4 13.88 -50.14 -16.27
N LEU A 5 15.08 -49.56 -16.36
CA LEU A 5 15.60 -48.60 -15.36
C LEU A 5 15.79 -47.18 -15.91
N LEU A 6 15.09 -46.84 -17.00
CA LEU A 6 15.05 -45.49 -17.58
C LEU A 6 13.66 -44.84 -17.46
N LEU A 7 12.83 -45.34 -16.54
CA LEU A 7 11.46 -44.87 -16.31
C LEU A 7 11.20 -44.37 -14.87
N PHE A 8 12.24 -44.31 -14.02
CA PHE A 8 12.14 -43.75 -12.66
C PHE A 8 12.85 -42.40 -12.49
N SER A 9 13.57 -41.90 -13.50
CA SER A 9 14.30 -40.62 -13.43
C SER A 9 13.54 -39.42 -14.02
N VAL A 10 12.33 -39.61 -14.56
CA VAL A 10 11.53 -38.54 -15.21
C VAL A 10 10.36 -38.04 -14.35
N ILE A 11 10.09 -38.67 -13.20
CA ILE A 11 8.97 -38.27 -12.31
C ILE A 11 9.39 -37.22 -11.26
N ILE A 12 10.69 -36.96 -11.07
CA ILE A 12 11.17 -35.95 -10.09
C ILE A 12 11.22 -34.52 -10.69
N ILE A 13 11.14 -34.37 -12.02
CA ILE A 13 11.31 -33.05 -12.68
C ILE A 13 9.97 -32.34 -12.96
N LEU A 14 8.82 -32.96 -12.66
CA LEU A 14 7.49 -32.38 -12.94
C LEU A 14 6.69 -32.01 -11.68
N GLY A 15 7.32 -31.94 -10.51
CA GLY A 15 6.66 -31.58 -9.25
C GLY A 15 6.80 -30.13 -8.80
N LEU A 16 7.58 -29.29 -9.48
CA LEU A 16 7.91 -27.92 -9.02
C LEU A 16 7.56 -26.80 -10.00
N THR A 17 6.74 -27.05 -11.02
CA THR A 17 5.92 -25.99 -11.63
C THR A 17 4.55 -26.01 -10.99
N GLY A 18 4.52 -26.02 -9.66
CA GLY A 18 3.30 -25.71 -8.92
C GLY A 18 3.04 -24.23 -9.12
N CYS A 19 1.97 -23.89 -9.86
CA CYS A 19 1.34 -22.58 -9.86
C CYS A 19 0.87 -22.22 -8.44
N SER A 20 1.82 -21.95 -7.54
CA SER A 20 1.65 -21.75 -6.10
C SER A 20 2.52 -20.59 -5.59
N ASN A 21 3.12 -19.83 -6.50
CA ASN A 21 3.91 -18.65 -6.15
C ASN A 21 3.06 -17.57 -5.47
N LYS A 22 1.73 -17.57 -5.66
CA LYS A 22 0.84 -16.63 -4.97
C LYS A 22 0.63 -17.02 -3.49
N TYR A 23 0.23 -18.28 -3.25
CA TYR A 23 -0.05 -18.79 -1.89
C TYR A 23 1.18 -18.88 -0.97
N PHE A 24 2.38 -19.16 -1.51
CA PHE A 24 3.61 -19.17 -0.69
C PHE A 24 4.14 -17.77 -0.38
N ASN A 25 3.98 -16.80 -1.29
CA ASN A 25 4.40 -15.42 -1.04
C ASN A 25 3.46 -14.69 -0.08
N ASP A 26 2.17 -15.05 -0.04
CA ASP A 26 1.21 -14.51 0.93
C ASP A 26 1.43 -15.08 2.35
N TRP A 27 2.09 -16.24 2.49
CA TRP A 27 2.40 -16.83 3.80
C TRP A 27 3.63 -16.19 4.49
N PHE A 28 4.50 -15.51 3.72
CA PHE A 28 5.73 -14.89 4.21
C PHE A 28 5.94 -13.46 3.66
N SER A 29 4.86 -12.69 3.43
CA SER A 29 5.03 -11.26 3.19
C SER A 29 5.43 -10.57 4.48
N SER A 30 6.54 -9.83 4.45
CA SER A 30 6.83 -8.86 5.50
C SER A 30 5.86 -7.70 5.38
N GLU A 31 5.64 -6.99 6.49
CA GLU A 31 4.84 -5.77 6.54
C GLU A 31 5.34 -4.74 5.49
N GLN A 32 6.66 -4.61 5.35
CA GLN A 32 7.29 -3.82 4.26
C GLN A 32 6.83 -4.24 2.85
N ASN A 33 6.68 -5.54 2.59
CA ASN A 33 6.26 -6.02 1.28
C ASN A 33 4.79 -5.67 1.01
N GLU A 34 3.96 -5.71 2.05
CA GLU A 34 2.56 -5.30 1.98
C GLU A 34 2.42 -3.80 1.72
N THR A 35 3.18 -2.96 2.44
CA THR A 35 3.20 -1.52 2.17
C THR A 35 3.81 -1.19 0.81
N ASP A 36 4.85 -1.90 0.35
CA ASP A 36 5.43 -1.68 -0.99
C ASP A 36 4.42 -2.00 -2.09
N LYS A 37 3.67 -3.09 -1.92
CA LYS A 37 2.57 -3.46 -2.82
C LYS A 37 1.46 -2.42 -2.79
N MET A 38 1.08 -1.94 -1.62
CA MET A 38 0.04 -0.90 -1.48
C MET A 38 0.49 0.41 -2.15
N CYS A 39 1.73 0.87 -1.88
CA CYS A 39 2.32 2.03 -2.53
C CYS A 39 2.36 1.86 -4.05
N GLN A 40 2.80 0.71 -4.55
CA GLN A 40 2.78 0.41 -5.99
C GLN A 40 1.37 0.56 -6.58
N GLN A 41 0.33 0.08 -5.89
CA GLN A 41 -1.06 0.21 -6.36
C GLN A 41 -1.55 1.66 -6.37
N ILE A 42 -1.20 2.46 -5.35
CA ILE A 42 -1.47 3.90 -5.30
C ILE A 42 -0.80 4.60 -6.49
N ILE A 43 0.49 4.32 -6.73
CA ILE A 43 1.27 4.92 -7.82
C ILE A 43 0.71 4.53 -9.20
N GLU A 44 0.27 3.29 -9.37
CA GLU A 44 -0.39 2.88 -10.61
C GLU A 44 -1.71 3.63 -10.84
N ALA A 45 -2.50 3.86 -9.79
CA ALA A 45 -3.71 4.67 -9.89
C ALA A 45 -3.38 6.12 -10.28
N CYS A 46 -2.35 6.72 -9.69
CA CYS A 46 -1.89 8.07 -10.04
C CYS A 46 -1.44 8.16 -11.51
N LYS A 47 -0.63 7.21 -11.98
CA LYS A 47 -0.14 7.16 -13.36
C LYS A 47 -1.28 7.02 -14.39
N GLN A 48 -2.36 6.36 -14.00
CA GLN A 48 -3.53 6.10 -14.86
C GLN A 48 -4.64 7.13 -14.67
N GLN A 49 -4.52 8.01 -13.68
CA GLN A 49 -5.60 8.88 -13.21
C GLN A 49 -6.89 8.08 -12.93
N ASP A 50 -6.72 6.88 -12.34
CA ASP A 50 -7.79 5.92 -12.10
C ASP A 50 -8.34 6.08 -10.68
N SER A 51 -9.38 6.91 -10.57
CA SER A 51 -10.03 7.22 -9.30
C SER A 51 -10.68 5.99 -8.67
N GLU A 52 -11.29 5.12 -9.48
CA GLU A 52 -11.95 3.91 -9.00
C GLU A 52 -10.93 2.93 -8.42
N LYS A 53 -9.76 2.81 -9.07
CA LYS A 53 -8.66 2.00 -8.55
C LYS A 53 -8.17 2.53 -7.21
N LEU A 54 -7.86 3.82 -7.08
CA LEU A 54 -7.41 4.38 -5.80
C LEU A 54 -8.49 4.22 -4.73
N LYS A 55 -9.74 4.55 -5.05
CA LYS A 55 -10.90 4.38 -4.16
C LYS A 55 -11.06 2.94 -3.68
N SER A 56 -10.79 1.96 -4.54
CA SER A 56 -10.91 0.53 -4.18
C SER A 56 -9.94 0.08 -3.09
N LEU A 57 -8.81 0.78 -2.91
CA LEU A 57 -7.80 0.48 -1.89
C LEU A 57 -8.23 0.91 -0.48
N PHE A 58 -9.22 1.82 -0.38
CA PHE A 58 -9.75 2.25 0.91
C PHE A 58 -10.59 1.16 1.56
N SER A 59 -10.58 1.15 2.90
CA SER A 59 -11.46 0.29 3.68
C SER A 59 -12.93 0.64 3.43
N GLU A 60 -13.81 -0.34 3.64
CA GLU A 60 -15.27 -0.12 3.51
C GLU A 60 -15.79 0.86 4.56
N GLU A 61 -15.14 0.94 5.71
CA GLU A 61 -15.45 1.92 6.76
C GLU A 61 -15.04 3.33 6.32
N SER A 62 -13.83 3.50 5.79
CA SER A 62 -13.32 4.80 5.34
C SER A 62 -14.10 5.34 4.15
N LYS A 63 -14.49 4.49 3.18
CA LYS A 63 -15.35 4.87 2.06
C LYS A 63 -16.70 5.47 2.49
N LYS A 64 -17.21 5.11 3.68
CA LYS A 64 -18.46 5.64 4.23
C LYS A 64 -18.26 6.92 5.05
N ASN A 65 -17.12 7.02 5.73
CA ASN A 65 -16.86 8.08 6.72
C ASN A 65 -16.15 9.30 6.13
N ILE A 66 -15.52 9.17 4.95
CA ILE A 66 -14.93 10.29 4.23
C ILE A 66 -16.02 10.91 3.33
N GLU A 67 -16.51 12.09 3.70
CA GLU A 67 -17.67 12.73 3.07
C GLU A 67 -17.47 12.98 1.57
N ASN A 68 -16.26 13.40 1.16
CA ASN A 68 -15.96 13.84 -0.20
C ASN A 68 -14.79 13.08 -0.83
N LEU A 69 -14.72 11.76 -0.61
CA LEU A 69 -13.58 10.92 -1.04
C LEU A 69 -13.23 11.08 -2.53
N ASP A 70 -14.22 11.19 -3.43
CA ASP A 70 -13.96 11.37 -4.87
C ASP A 70 -13.29 12.72 -5.19
N THR A 71 -13.63 13.76 -4.43
CA THR A 71 -13.01 15.09 -4.56
C THR A 71 -11.60 15.07 -3.99
N GLU A 72 -11.40 14.43 -2.84
CA GLU A 72 -10.07 14.26 -2.22
C GLU A 72 -9.12 13.44 -3.11
N ILE A 73 -9.61 12.39 -3.77
CA ILE A 73 -8.84 11.61 -4.76
C ILE A 73 -8.44 12.48 -5.95
N SER A 74 -9.36 13.32 -6.45
CA SER A 74 -9.07 14.21 -7.57
C SER A 74 -8.01 15.25 -7.18
N ALA A 75 -8.12 15.85 -5.99
CA ALA A 75 -7.13 16.78 -5.46
C ALA A 75 -5.74 16.13 -5.27
N PHE A 76 -5.71 14.87 -4.81
CA PHE A 76 -4.49 14.08 -4.69
C PHE A 76 -3.80 13.86 -6.03
N PHE A 77 -4.56 13.52 -7.08
CA PHE A 77 -3.99 13.35 -8.42
C PHE A 77 -3.49 14.67 -9.02
N ASP A 78 -4.25 15.75 -8.86
CA ASP A 78 -3.88 17.08 -9.37
C ASP A 78 -2.64 17.66 -8.66
N TYR A 79 -2.39 17.27 -7.41
CA TYR A 79 -1.26 17.75 -6.61
C TYR A 79 0.09 17.17 -7.06
N ILE A 80 0.10 15.98 -7.68
CA ILE A 80 1.33 15.34 -8.15
C ILE A 80 1.68 15.86 -9.55
N GLU A 81 2.70 16.73 -9.60
CA GLU A 81 3.18 17.31 -10.84
C GLU A 81 4.25 16.44 -11.52
N GLY A 82 4.10 16.25 -12.83
CA GLY A 82 5.05 15.52 -13.66
C GLY A 82 4.90 14.00 -13.60
N SER A 83 5.58 13.30 -14.51
CA SER A 83 5.49 11.84 -14.59
C SER A 83 6.22 11.18 -13.42
N ILE A 84 5.54 10.30 -12.68
CA ILE A 84 6.15 9.54 -11.57
C ILE A 84 7.21 8.56 -12.12
N GLN A 85 8.44 8.70 -11.66
CA GLN A 85 9.59 7.90 -12.08
C GLN A 85 9.82 6.69 -11.16
N SER A 86 9.85 6.91 -9.84
CA SER A 86 10.14 5.89 -8.84
C SER A 86 9.53 6.23 -7.49
N PHE A 87 9.50 5.24 -6.60
CA PHE A 87 9.21 5.43 -5.17
C PHE A 87 10.16 4.57 -4.35
N GLU A 88 10.47 5.03 -3.15
CA GLU A 88 11.22 4.28 -2.13
C GLU A 88 10.70 4.67 -0.75
N GLY A 89 10.74 3.76 0.22
CA GLY A 89 10.16 4.03 1.53
C GLY A 89 10.30 2.85 2.47
N ASP A 90 9.74 3.03 3.65
CA ASP A 90 9.72 2.04 4.72
C ASP A 90 8.33 1.90 5.35
N CYS A 91 8.21 0.90 6.22
CA CYS A 91 6.99 0.56 6.94
C CYS A 91 7.25 0.65 8.45
N ALA A 92 6.38 1.38 9.14
CA ALA A 92 6.15 1.19 10.57
C ALA A 92 4.87 0.35 10.76
N SER A 93 4.83 -0.41 11.84
CA SER A 93 3.70 -1.28 12.14
C SER A 93 3.35 -1.28 13.62
N SER A 94 2.08 -1.51 13.90
CA SER A 94 1.60 -1.83 15.24
C SER A 94 0.67 -3.04 15.17
N SER A 95 0.80 -3.97 16.10
CA SER A 95 -0.07 -5.14 16.16
C SER A 95 -0.55 -5.38 17.58
N GLU A 96 -1.84 -5.68 17.71
CA GLU A 96 -2.45 -6.14 18.95
C GLU A 96 -3.09 -7.51 18.76
N SER A 97 -3.08 -8.32 19.83
CA SER A 97 -3.80 -9.59 19.85
C SER A 97 -4.55 -9.75 21.15
N ASN A 98 -5.86 -10.04 21.03
CA ASN A 98 -6.77 -10.21 22.15
C ASN A 98 -7.57 -11.50 21.98
N TYR A 99 -7.40 -12.47 22.88
CA TYR A 99 -8.07 -13.78 22.81
C TYR A 99 -7.98 -14.49 21.45
N GLY A 100 -6.85 -14.33 20.74
CA GLY A 100 -6.63 -14.92 19.42
C GLY A 100 -7.21 -14.13 18.26
N LYS A 101 -7.87 -12.99 18.52
CA LYS A 101 -8.19 -11.97 17.53
C LYS A 101 -6.99 -11.06 17.33
N ARG A 102 -6.73 -10.67 16.10
CA ARG A 102 -5.58 -9.85 15.71
C ARG A 102 -6.04 -8.58 15.03
N LYS A 103 -5.26 -7.52 15.25
CA LYS A 103 -5.38 -6.27 14.52
C LYS A 103 -3.97 -5.75 14.24
N THR A 104 -3.69 -5.44 12.98
CA THR A 104 -2.38 -4.97 12.51
C THR A 104 -2.57 -3.71 11.69
N GLU A 105 -1.95 -2.62 12.14
CA GLU A 105 -1.88 -1.33 11.48
C GLU A 105 -0.51 -1.18 10.83
N LEU A 106 -0.49 -0.71 9.59
CA LEU A 106 0.71 -0.43 8.82
C LEU A 106 0.70 1.03 8.38
N ASP A 107 1.84 1.68 8.62
CA ASP A 107 2.12 3.05 8.20
C ASP A 107 3.21 2.98 7.12
N GLY A 108 2.84 3.29 5.88
CA GLY A 108 3.78 3.37 4.78
C GLY A 108 4.30 4.79 4.63
N MET A 109 5.63 4.98 4.67
CA MET A 109 6.30 6.28 4.52
C MET A 109 7.17 6.25 3.27
N TYR A 110 6.76 6.96 2.23
CA TYR A 110 7.36 6.85 0.90
C TYR A 110 7.77 8.20 0.33
N LEU A 111 8.96 8.24 -0.24
CA LEU A 111 9.39 9.30 -1.13
C LEU A 111 8.97 8.96 -2.57
N ILE A 112 8.23 9.85 -3.21
CA ILE A 112 7.82 9.74 -4.61
C ILE A 112 8.63 10.71 -5.45
N LEU A 113 9.35 10.20 -6.44
CA LEU A 113 10.12 11.02 -7.39
C LEU A 113 9.33 11.19 -8.68
N THR A 114 9.14 12.44 -9.10
CA THR A 114 8.60 12.78 -10.42
C THR A 114 9.67 13.48 -11.27
N GLU A 115 9.32 13.79 -12.52
CA GLU A 115 10.16 14.63 -13.41
C GLU A 115 10.31 16.08 -12.93
N LYS A 116 9.47 16.52 -11.98
CA LYS A 116 9.39 17.91 -11.53
C LYS A 116 9.81 18.07 -10.09
N GLU A 117 9.25 17.24 -9.22
CA GLU A 117 9.31 17.42 -7.77
C GLU A 117 9.54 16.09 -7.05
N ARG A 118 9.79 16.20 -5.75
CA ARG A 118 9.86 15.07 -4.81
C ARG A 118 8.79 15.25 -3.76
N TYR A 119 8.05 14.19 -3.46
CA TYR A 119 6.95 14.21 -2.50
C TYR A 119 7.20 13.21 -1.38
N CYS A 120 6.90 13.62 -0.15
CA CYS A 120 6.78 12.71 0.98
C CYS A 120 5.30 12.31 1.09
N MET A 121 5.02 11.01 0.96
CA MET A 121 3.69 10.44 1.07
C MET A 121 3.64 9.45 2.23
N ASN A 122 2.70 9.65 3.14
CA ASN A 122 2.33 8.69 4.15
C ASN A 122 0.97 8.07 3.79
N PHE A 123 0.80 6.77 4.01
CA PHE A 123 -0.52 6.16 4.04
C PHE A 123 -0.65 5.24 5.24
N TYR A 124 -1.87 5.15 5.76
CA TYR A 124 -2.19 4.38 6.95
C TYR A 124 -3.30 3.40 6.62
N MET A 125 -3.09 2.15 7.00
CA MET A 125 -4.01 1.07 6.69
C MET A 125 -4.06 0.02 7.79
N TYR A 126 -5.19 -0.67 7.90
CA TYR A 126 -5.22 -1.95 8.59
C TYR A 126 -4.99 -3.07 7.57
N SER A 127 -3.96 -3.89 7.78
CA SER A 127 -3.74 -5.12 7.01
C SER A 127 -4.56 -6.29 7.58
N GLU A 128 -4.89 -6.23 8.86
CA GLU A 128 -5.66 -7.23 9.59
C GLU A 128 -6.53 -6.54 10.65
N ASP A 129 -7.81 -6.91 10.75
CA ASP A 129 -8.70 -6.53 11.84
C ASP A 129 -9.79 -7.62 11.97
N ASP A 130 -9.52 -8.63 12.80
CA ASP A 130 -10.41 -9.81 12.96
C ASP A 130 -11.76 -9.48 13.61
N GLU A 131 -11.83 -8.37 14.34
CA GLU A 131 -13.07 -7.92 14.99
C GLU A 131 -13.91 -7.06 14.05
N ASN A 132 -13.26 -6.27 13.19
CA ASN A 132 -13.90 -5.31 12.29
C ASN A 132 -13.31 -5.40 10.88
N ALA A 133 -13.62 -6.47 10.15
CA ALA A 133 -13.10 -6.71 8.80
C ALA A 133 -13.37 -5.56 7.80
N GLN A 134 -14.36 -4.71 8.05
CA GLN A 134 -14.63 -3.52 7.25
C GLN A 134 -13.56 -2.41 7.36
N ASN A 135 -12.70 -2.46 8.39
CA ASN A 135 -11.60 -1.52 8.60
C ASN A 135 -10.37 -1.87 7.76
N VAL A 136 -10.28 -3.10 7.23
CA VAL A 136 -9.13 -3.54 6.43
C VAL A 136 -9.06 -2.73 5.14
N GLY A 137 -7.89 -2.16 4.87
CA GLY A 137 -7.64 -1.24 3.76
C GLY A 137 -7.13 0.13 4.23
N ILE A 138 -6.88 1.02 3.27
CA ILE A 138 -6.42 2.38 3.54
C ILE A 138 -7.53 3.17 4.24
N TYR A 139 -7.15 3.95 5.23
CA TYR A 139 -8.05 4.91 5.87
C TYR A 139 -7.57 6.36 5.78
N LYS A 140 -6.26 6.57 5.57
CA LYS A 140 -5.66 7.91 5.45
C LYS A 140 -4.50 7.92 4.46
N ILE A 141 -4.42 8.98 3.65
CA ILE A 141 -3.24 9.31 2.82
C ILE A 141 -2.88 10.77 3.11
N GLU A 142 -1.60 11.05 3.27
CA GLU A 142 -1.05 12.39 3.41
C GLU A 142 0.10 12.54 2.42
N ILE A 143 0.16 13.66 1.70
CA ILE A 143 1.27 13.93 0.77
C ILE A 143 1.63 15.41 0.79
N ALA A 144 2.91 15.71 0.75
CA ALA A 144 3.44 17.07 0.68
C ALA A 144 4.74 17.07 -0.12
N LEU A 145 5.20 18.23 -0.59
CA LEU A 145 6.51 18.34 -1.20
C LEU A 145 7.60 18.03 -0.16
N GLU A 146 8.66 17.35 -0.58
CA GLU A 146 9.83 17.08 0.28
C GLU A 146 10.41 18.39 0.84
N SER A 147 10.34 19.49 0.07
CA SER A 147 10.76 20.82 0.54
C SER A 147 9.88 21.40 1.62
N GLU A 148 8.56 21.14 1.60
CA GLU A 148 7.63 21.56 2.67
C GLU A 148 7.88 20.74 3.93
N VAL A 149 8.05 19.42 3.80
CA VAL A 149 8.34 18.52 4.93
C VAL A 149 9.67 18.84 5.61
N ALA A 150 10.63 19.39 4.87
CA ALA A 150 11.92 19.81 5.40
C ALA A 150 11.87 21.12 6.23
N GLU A 151 10.73 21.82 6.29
CA GLU A 151 10.58 23.02 7.11
C GLU A 151 10.46 22.68 8.61
N ASP A 152 11.12 23.45 9.48
CA ASP A 152 11.19 23.18 10.93
C ASP A 152 9.80 23.17 11.62
N ASN A 153 8.82 23.87 11.05
CA ASN A 153 7.45 23.98 11.56
C ASN A 153 6.48 22.98 10.92
N PHE A 154 6.94 22.13 10.01
CA PHE A 154 6.07 21.17 9.33
C PHE A 154 5.58 20.09 10.30
N ILE A 155 4.27 19.84 10.32
CA ILE A 155 3.65 18.79 11.13
C ILE A 155 2.53 18.13 10.33
N TRP A 156 2.50 16.79 10.35
CA TRP A 156 1.34 16.01 9.93
C TRP A 156 0.24 16.08 11.00
N ASP A 157 -0.55 17.17 11.00
CA ASP A 157 -1.68 17.38 11.92
C ASP A 157 -3.02 17.39 11.15
N ASN A 158 -3.30 16.26 10.48
CA ASN A 158 -4.55 16.09 9.74
C ASN A 158 -5.51 15.15 10.48
N PRO A 159 -6.84 15.28 10.23
CA PRO A 159 -7.83 14.35 10.73
C PRO A 159 -7.49 12.88 10.47
N PRO A 160 -8.06 11.95 11.26
CA PRO A 160 -7.68 10.53 11.20
C PRO A 160 -8.09 9.82 9.90
N ASN A 161 -9.07 10.34 9.14
CA ASN A 161 -9.52 9.74 7.88
C ASN A 161 -9.55 10.81 6.78
N GLY A 162 -9.11 10.45 5.58
CA GLY A 162 -9.14 11.33 4.41
C GLY A 162 -7.86 11.29 3.59
N ILE A 163 -7.84 12.07 2.52
CA ILE A 163 -6.63 12.35 1.73
C ILE A 163 -6.27 13.81 1.86
N PHE A 164 -5.05 14.08 2.32
CA PHE A 164 -4.55 15.42 2.61
C PHE A 164 -3.35 15.74 1.74
N VAL A 165 -3.41 16.89 1.05
CA VAL A 165 -2.35 17.38 0.17
C VAL A 165 -1.75 18.68 0.73
N GLY A 166 -0.42 18.76 0.77
CA GLY A 166 0.35 19.87 1.35
C GLY A 166 0.50 19.83 2.88
N GLY A 167 1.24 20.80 3.41
CA GLY A 167 1.34 21.09 4.86
C GLY A 167 0.46 22.29 5.25
N GLN A 168 -0.16 22.24 6.43
CA GLN A 168 -0.82 23.42 7.00
C GLN A 168 0.26 24.45 7.36
N ASN A 169 0.15 25.66 6.81
CA ASN A 169 0.87 26.86 7.28
C ASN A 169 0.07 27.55 8.39
#